data_AF-A0A9X0D9N5-F1
#
_entry.id   AF-A0A9X0D9N5-F1
#
_cell.length_a   1.000
_cell.length_b   1.000
_cell.length_c   1.000
_cell.angle_alpha   90.00
_cell.angle_beta   90.00
_cell.angle_gamma   90.00
#
_symmetry.space_group_name_H-M   'P 1'
#
loop_
_entity.id
_entity.type
_entity.pdbx_description
1 polymer ?
#
loop_
_entity_poly.entity_id
_entity_poly.type
_entity_poly.pdbx_seq_one_letter_code
_entity_poly.pdbx_strand_id
1 'polypeptide(L)'
;MCYVVAVIWIMAVLSSLPGFIFSEYDEQLGRCLDPWTLEKAGLMKWLFAMALVTSLCFSGCLFYCYFQILKGIFINRTVCAAETASSRKSNMHDKRKLALISLTVTVAYHVCYLPFLVFELYIAFQSYQTILDNYEVLYKVYRVVGFIMYVNSSLNPFFYGFQSSITERTSRDFSLEDQLQRQISL
;
A
#
# COMPACT_ATOMS: atom_id res chain seq x y z
N MET A 1 -19.14 8.72 8.30
CA MET A 1 -17.69 8.42 8.40
C MET A 1 -17.38 7.39 9.50
N CYS A 2 -17.89 7.55 10.73
CA CYS A 2 -17.61 6.61 11.83
C CYS A 2 -17.97 5.14 11.53
N TYR A 3 -19.10 4.88 10.87
CA TYR A 3 -19.50 3.53 10.46
C TYR A 3 -18.46 2.86 9.54
N VAL A 4 -17.94 3.60 8.54
CA VAL A 4 -16.93 3.08 7.61
C VAL A 4 -15.64 2.74 8.36
N VAL A 5 -15.21 3.61 9.27
CA VAL A 5 -14.03 3.38 10.10
C VAL A 5 -14.23 2.14 10.99
N ALA A 6 -15.39 1.99 11.63
CA ALA A 6 -15.70 0.83 12.45
C ALA A 6 -15.65 -0.48 11.64
N VAL A 7 -16.23 -0.51 10.43
CA VAL A 7 -16.17 -1.67 9.54
C VAL A 7 -14.73 -2.01 9.16
N ILE A 8 -13.90 -1.01 8.84
CA ILE A 8 -12.48 -1.24 8.51
C ILE A 8 -11.75 -1.89 9.69
N TRP A 9 -11.96 -1.41 10.92
CA TRP A 9 -11.35 -1.98 12.11
C TRP A 9 -11.82 -3.41 12.39
N ILE A 10 -13.12 -3.66 12.27
CA ILE A 10 -13.68 -5.00 12.47
C ILE A 10 -13.08 -5.98 11.45
N MET A 11 -13.05 -5.60 10.17
CA MET A 11 -12.45 -6.41 9.12
C MET A 11 -10.96 -6.65 9.37
N ALA A 12 -10.21 -5.62 9.78
CA ALA A 12 -8.80 -5.76 10.11
C ALA A 12 -8.56 -6.77 11.24
N VAL A 13 -9.33 -6.68 12.34
CA VAL A 13 -9.25 -7.64 13.44
C VAL A 13 -9.55 -9.05 12.95
N LEU A 14 -10.66 -9.25 12.22
CA LEU A 14 -11.04 -10.55 11.70
C LEU A 14 -9.97 -11.15 10.77
N SER A 15 -9.34 -10.33 9.92
CA SER A 15 -8.25 -10.76 9.05
C SER A 15 -6.96 -11.09 9.81
N SER A 16 -6.70 -10.45 10.94
CA SER A 16 -5.51 -10.72 11.78
C SER A 16 -5.68 -11.91 12.73
N LEU A 17 -6.92 -12.29 13.07
CA LEU A 17 -7.20 -13.38 14.01
C LEU A 17 -6.56 -14.72 13.66
N PRO A 18 -6.61 -15.22 12.40
CA PRO A 18 -5.97 -16.48 12.06
C PRO A 18 -4.47 -16.45 12.33
N GLY A 19 -3.81 -15.35 11.96
CA GLY A 19 -2.39 -15.14 12.24
C GLY A 19 -2.07 -15.25 13.72
N PHE A 20 -2.89 -14.64 14.57
CA PHE A 20 -2.73 -14.67 16.02
C PHE A 20 -2.99 -16.07 16.62
N ILE A 21 -4.08 -16.73 16.22
CA ILE A 21 -4.48 -18.05 16.76
C ILE A 21 -3.47 -19.14 16.41
N PHE A 22 -2.92 -19.09 15.20
CA PHE A 22 -1.97 -20.10 14.71
C PHE A 22 -0.50 -19.75 15.02
N SER A 23 -0.25 -18.63 15.70
CA SER A 23 1.07 -18.30 16.22
C SER A 23 1.35 -19.08 17.49
N GLU A 24 2.53 -19.70 17.60
CA GLU A 24 2.93 -20.44 18.80
C GLU A 24 4.36 -20.11 19.18
N TYR A 25 4.69 -20.18 20.47
CA TYR A 25 6.06 -19.99 20.92
C TYR A 25 6.81 -21.32 20.89
N ASP A 26 7.95 -21.34 20.20
CA ASP A 26 8.82 -22.50 20.14
C ASP A 26 10.00 -22.32 21.10
N GLU A 27 10.08 -23.19 22.12
CA GLU A 27 11.12 -23.14 23.15
C GLU A 27 12.50 -23.56 22.63
N GLN A 28 12.57 -24.41 21.60
CA GLN A 28 13.83 -24.89 21.04
C GLN A 28 14.52 -23.81 20.20
N LEU A 29 13.72 -23.05 19.45
CA LEU A 29 14.17 -21.93 18.62
C LEU A 29 14.21 -20.61 19.40
N GLY A 30 13.60 -20.56 20.59
CA GLY A 30 13.53 -19.38 21.45
C GLY A 30 12.76 -18.21 20.84
N ARG A 31 11.77 -18.49 19.97
CA ARG A 31 11.04 -17.45 19.21
C ARG A 31 9.59 -17.84 18.92
N CYS A 32 8.77 -16.84 18.59
CA CYS A 32 7.42 -17.05 18.10
C CYS A 32 7.43 -17.53 16.64
N LEU A 33 6.70 -18.60 16.36
CA LEU A 33 6.43 -19.14 15.04
C LEU A 33 5.04 -18.72 14.60
N ASP A 34 4.98 -17.66 13.81
CA ASP A 34 3.76 -17.26 13.12
C ASP A 34 3.51 -18.10 11.86
N PRO A 35 2.29 -18.10 11.28
CA PRO A 35 1.97 -18.93 10.12
C PRO A 35 2.79 -18.61 8.86
N TRP A 36 3.45 -17.46 8.82
CA TRP A 36 4.30 -17.00 7.73
C TRP A 36 5.78 -17.35 7.96
N THR A 37 6.13 -18.07 9.02
CA THR A 37 7.49 -18.54 9.19
C THR A 37 7.79 -19.75 8.33
N LEU A 38 9.08 -19.95 8.06
CA LEU A 38 9.60 -21.03 7.21
C LEU A 38 9.14 -22.42 7.67
N GLU A 39 8.96 -22.60 8.99
CA GLU A 39 8.55 -23.84 9.62
C GLU A 39 7.09 -24.20 9.30
N LYS A 40 6.24 -23.21 9.08
CA LYS A 40 4.79 -23.35 8.88
C LYS A 40 4.33 -23.11 7.44
N ALA A 41 5.19 -22.55 6.60
CA ALA A 41 4.86 -22.17 5.22
C ALA A 41 4.30 -23.33 4.36
N GLY A 42 4.69 -24.58 4.63
CA GLY A 42 4.17 -25.77 3.95
C GLY A 42 2.79 -26.26 4.41
N LEU A 43 2.43 -25.98 5.68
CA LEU A 43 1.20 -26.48 6.33
C LEU A 43 0.01 -25.53 6.12
N MET A 44 0.30 -24.23 5.99
CA MET A 44 -0.71 -23.17 6.00
C MET A 44 -0.91 -22.49 4.64
N LYS A 45 -0.79 -23.26 3.55
CA LYS A 45 -0.91 -22.76 2.17
C LYS A 45 -2.24 -22.06 1.89
N TRP A 46 -3.32 -22.48 2.56
CA TRP A 46 -4.65 -21.88 2.39
C TRP A 46 -4.71 -20.45 2.97
N LEU A 47 -4.05 -20.20 4.12
CA LEU A 47 -3.95 -18.85 4.71
C LEU A 47 -3.18 -17.93 3.77
N PHE A 48 -2.09 -18.45 3.21
CA PHE A 48 -1.30 -17.73 2.23
C PHE A 48 -2.12 -17.39 0.98
N ALA A 49 -2.81 -18.37 0.40
CA ALA A 49 -3.67 -18.16 -0.77
C ALA A 49 -4.78 -17.13 -0.49
N MET A 50 -5.41 -17.19 0.68
CA MET A 50 -6.44 -16.23 1.09
C MET A 50 -5.87 -14.81 1.22
N ALA A 51 -4.71 -14.64 1.85
CA ALA A 51 -4.07 -13.34 1.99
C ALA A 51 -3.63 -12.76 0.64
N LEU A 52 -3.08 -13.60 -0.25
CA LEU A 52 -2.73 -13.21 -1.61
C LEU A 52 -3.94 -12.72 -2.39
N VAL A 53 -5.03 -13.50 -2.42
CA VAL A 53 -6.27 -13.13 -3.12
C VAL A 53 -6.82 -11.83 -2.55
N THR A 54 -6.87 -11.72 -1.22
CA THR A 54 -7.34 -10.50 -0.53
C THR A 54 -6.49 -9.29 -0.93
N SER A 55 -5.17 -9.42 -0.87
CA SER A 55 -4.24 -8.35 -1.26
C SER A 55 -4.44 -7.93 -2.71
N LEU A 56 -4.53 -8.88 -3.65
CA LEU A 56 -4.73 -8.59 -5.08
C LEU A 56 -6.08 -7.91 -5.33
N CYS A 57 -7.15 -8.36 -4.67
CA CYS A 57 -8.47 -7.73 -4.77
C CYS A 57 -8.43 -6.28 -4.27
N PHE A 58 -7.88 -6.03 -3.07
CA PHE A 58 -7.76 -4.68 -2.52
C PHE A 58 -6.89 -3.78 -3.40
N SER A 59 -5.74 -4.26 -3.84
CA SER A 59 -4.86 -3.53 -4.76
C SER A 59 -5.57 -3.21 -6.08
N GLY A 60 -6.25 -4.17 -6.69
CA GLY A 60 -7.01 -3.98 -7.93
C GLY A 60 -8.11 -2.92 -7.79
N CYS A 61 -8.88 -2.97 -6.69
CA CYS A 61 -9.88 -1.94 -6.39
C CYS A 61 -9.24 -0.55 -6.21
N LEU A 62 -8.12 -0.45 -5.50
CA LEU A 62 -7.39 0.82 -5.32
C LEU A 62 -6.87 1.38 -6.65
N PHE A 63 -6.24 0.54 -7.48
CA PHE A 63 -5.77 0.95 -8.80
C PHE A 63 -6.92 1.44 -9.69
N TYR A 64 -8.07 0.74 -9.69
CA TYR A 64 -9.25 1.18 -10.41
C TYR A 64 -9.76 2.55 -9.91
N CYS A 65 -9.84 2.74 -8.59
CA CYS A 65 -10.24 4.02 -7.99
C CYS A 65 -9.28 5.15 -8.40
N TYR A 66 -7.97 4.94 -8.32
CA TYR A 66 -6.99 5.95 -8.75
C TYR A 66 -7.08 6.25 -10.23
N PHE A 67 -7.25 5.23 -11.08
CA PHE A 67 -7.43 5.41 -12.51
C PHE A 67 -8.64 6.30 -12.81
N GLN A 68 -9.77 6.06 -12.16
CA GLN A 68 -10.98 6.88 -12.32
C GLN A 68 -10.78 8.32 -11.83
N ILE A 69 -10.06 8.51 -10.72
CA ILE A 69 -9.72 9.84 -10.20
C ILE A 69 -8.83 10.60 -11.19
N LEU A 70 -7.76 9.96 -11.68
CA LEU A 70 -6.86 10.56 -12.67
C LEU A 70 -7.60 10.86 -13.97
N LYS A 71 -8.43 9.93 -14.47
CA LYS A 71 -9.29 10.15 -15.64
C LYS A 71 -10.24 11.34 -15.42
N GLY A 72 -10.87 11.44 -14.26
CA GLY A 72 -11.75 12.55 -13.89
C GLY A 72 -11.03 13.90 -13.86
N ILE A 73 -9.77 13.92 -13.40
CA ILE A 73 -8.95 15.14 -13.30
C ILE A 73 -8.41 15.56 -14.69
N PHE A 74 -7.94 14.62 -15.51
CA PHE A 74 -7.27 14.92 -16.78
C PHE A 74 -8.22 15.03 -17.99
N ILE A 75 -9.33 14.27 -18.01
CA ILE A 75 -10.23 14.20 -19.18
C ILE A 75 -11.50 15.03 -18.98
N ASN A 76 -12.09 15.04 -17.77
CA ASN A 76 -13.32 15.78 -17.50
C ASN A 76 -13.02 17.17 -16.90
N ARG A 77 -12.97 18.20 -17.75
CA ARG A 77 -13.18 19.61 -17.34
C ARG A 77 -14.63 19.90 -16.86
N THR A 78 -15.37 18.88 -16.41
CA THR A 78 -16.85 18.82 -16.41
C THR A 78 -17.41 18.20 -15.14
N VAL A 79 -16.94 18.60 -13.95
CA VAL A 79 -17.80 18.55 -12.75
C VAL A 79 -18.59 19.86 -12.71
N CYS A 80 -19.77 19.82 -13.31
CA CYS A 80 -20.61 20.96 -13.67
C CYS A 80 -21.14 21.78 -12.49
N ALA A 81 -21.16 23.10 -12.71
CA ALA A 81 -22.16 24.09 -12.31
C ALA A 81 -22.56 24.21 -10.83
N ALA A 82 -21.79 24.98 -10.04
CA ALA A 82 -22.33 25.85 -8.96
C ALA A 82 -21.26 26.66 -8.20
N GLU A 83 -19.97 26.33 -8.28
CA GLU A 83 -18.94 26.98 -7.45
C GLU A 83 -18.13 28.04 -8.20
N THR A 84 -17.84 29.16 -7.53
CA THR A 84 -17.01 30.26 -8.05
C THR A 84 -15.64 29.73 -8.52
N ALA A 85 -15.13 30.29 -9.62
CA ALA A 85 -13.92 29.78 -10.29
C ALA A 85 -12.68 29.70 -9.37
N SER A 86 -12.60 30.55 -8.33
CA SER A 86 -11.54 30.53 -7.31
C SER A 86 -11.69 29.40 -6.30
N SER A 87 -12.90 29.18 -5.75
CA SER A 87 -13.17 28.11 -4.78
C SER A 87 -13.09 26.71 -5.43
N ARG A 88 -13.52 26.59 -6.69
CA ARG A 88 -13.41 25.35 -7.49
C ARG A 88 -11.95 24.94 -7.76
N LYS A 89 -11.08 25.92 -8.01
CA LYS A 89 -9.65 25.67 -8.31
C LYS A 89 -8.90 25.20 -7.07
N SER A 90 -9.23 25.72 -5.88
CA SER A 90 -8.66 25.25 -4.60
C SER A 90 -9.20 23.86 -4.24
N ASN A 91 -10.51 23.63 -4.32
CA ASN A 91 -11.12 22.32 -4.03
C ASN A 91 -10.60 21.19 -4.92
N MET A 92 -10.36 21.46 -6.21
CA MET A 92 -9.77 20.49 -7.13
C MET A 92 -8.29 20.23 -6.83
N HIS A 93 -7.57 21.27 -6.46
CA HIS A 93 -6.16 21.18 -6.08
C HIS A 93 -5.97 20.30 -4.83
N ASP A 94 -6.79 20.50 -3.80
CA ASP A 94 -6.75 19.72 -2.56
C ASP A 94 -7.11 18.24 -2.81
N LYS A 95 -8.12 17.98 -3.66
CA LYS A 95 -8.49 16.60 -4.06
C LYS A 95 -7.39 15.92 -4.86
N ARG A 96 -6.74 16.64 -5.78
CA ARG A 96 -5.60 16.12 -6.55
C ARG A 96 -4.40 15.85 -5.64
N LYS A 97 -4.12 16.75 -4.70
CA LYS A 97 -3.07 16.56 -3.70
C LYS A 97 -3.31 15.31 -2.87
N LEU A 98 -4.53 15.14 -2.36
CA LEU A 98 -4.91 13.97 -1.58
C LEU A 98 -4.77 12.68 -2.41
N ALA A 99 -5.23 12.68 -3.65
CA ALA A 99 -5.11 11.53 -4.55
C ALA A 99 -3.65 11.17 -4.85
N LEU A 100 -2.80 12.16 -5.09
CA LEU A 100 -1.36 11.95 -5.33
C LEU A 100 -0.66 11.40 -4.09
N ILE A 101 -0.93 11.95 -2.89
CA ILE A 101 -0.40 11.41 -1.63
C ILE A 101 -0.84 9.96 -1.44
N SER A 102 -2.14 9.70 -1.61
CA SER A 102 -2.71 8.37 -1.47
C SER A 102 -2.07 7.39 -2.45
N LEU A 103 -1.84 7.81 -3.70
CA LEU A 103 -1.14 7.01 -4.71
C LEU A 103 0.32 6.76 -4.30
N THR A 104 1.06 7.77 -3.85
CA THR A 104 2.46 7.61 -3.40
C THR A 104 2.57 6.63 -2.23
N VAL A 105 1.71 6.77 -1.21
CA VAL A 105 1.66 5.84 -0.07
C VAL A 105 1.33 4.43 -0.54
N THR A 106 0.39 4.30 -1.48
CA THR A 106 0.01 3.00 -2.03
C THR A 106 1.17 2.36 -2.82
N VAL A 107 1.88 3.11 -3.66
CA VAL A 107 3.04 2.62 -4.40
C VAL A 107 4.13 2.17 -3.44
N ALA A 108 4.44 2.97 -2.42
CA ALA A 108 5.43 2.62 -1.42
C ALA A 108 5.05 1.35 -0.64
N TYR A 109 3.79 1.20 -0.27
CA TYR A 109 3.27 -0.03 0.33
C TYR A 109 3.56 -1.25 -0.55
N HIS A 110 3.27 -1.17 -1.86
CA HIS A 110 3.56 -2.29 -2.76
C HIS A 110 5.06 -2.55 -2.91
N VAL A 111 5.89 -1.51 -3.02
CA VAL A 111 7.36 -1.67 -3.11
C VAL A 111 7.92 -2.37 -1.87
N CYS A 112 7.40 -2.05 -0.69
CA CYS A 112 7.82 -2.69 0.56
C CYS A 112 7.22 -4.09 0.77
N TYR A 113 5.99 -4.32 0.31
CA TYR A 113 5.25 -5.57 0.56
C TYR A 113 5.53 -6.66 -0.48
N LEU A 114 5.72 -6.31 -1.75
CA LEU A 114 5.94 -7.26 -2.84
C LEU A 114 7.13 -8.19 -2.61
N PRO A 115 8.31 -7.74 -2.12
CA PRO A 115 9.43 -8.64 -1.86
C PRO A 115 9.08 -9.75 -0.87
N PHE A 116 8.34 -9.42 0.19
CA PHE A 116 7.86 -10.39 1.17
C PHE A 116 6.88 -11.36 0.53
N LEU A 117 5.89 -10.86 -0.21
CA LEU A 117 4.89 -11.68 -0.89
C LEU A 117 5.48 -12.66 -1.93
N VAL A 118 6.49 -12.22 -2.69
CA VAL A 118 7.21 -13.07 -3.65
C VAL A 118 8.02 -14.16 -2.94
N PHE A 119 8.67 -13.82 -1.82
CA PHE A 119 9.40 -14.79 -1.02
C PHE A 119 8.46 -15.87 -0.44
N GLU A 120 7.34 -15.45 0.14
CA GLU A 120 6.33 -16.38 0.67
C GLU A 120 5.75 -17.29 -0.43
N LEU A 121 5.48 -16.75 -1.62
CA LEU A 121 5.10 -17.55 -2.79
C LEU A 121 6.15 -18.60 -3.10
N TYR A 122 7.41 -18.19 -3.20
CA TYR A 122 8.51 -19.09 -3.49
C TYR A 122 8.59 -20.24 -2.49
N ILE A 123 8.53 -19.95 -1.18
CA ILE A 123 8.57 -20.95 -0.11
C ILE A 123 7.35 -21.87 -0.15
N ALA A 124 6.15 -21.36 -0.42
CA ALA A 124 4.92 -22.17 -0.47
C ALA A 124 4.95 -23.29 -1.53
N PHE A 125 5.76 -23.12 -2.59
CA PHE A 125 5.98 -24.12 -3.65
C PHE A 125 7.25 -24.97 -3.44
N GLN A 126 8.10 -24.66 -2.47
CA GLN A 126 9.26 -25.49 -2.16
C GLN A 126 8.87 -26.75 -1.38
N SER A 127 9.66 -27.82 -1.56
CA SER A 127 9.57 -28.99 -0.70
C SER A 127 10.15 -28.69 0.68
N TYR A 128 9.64 -29.35 1.72
CA TYR A 128 10.16 -29.19 3.08
C TYR A 128 11.66 -29.53 3.17
N GLN A 129 12.11 -30.55 2.42
CA GLN A 129 13.53 -30.92 2.38
C GLN A 129 14.39 -29.79 1.80
N THR A 130 13.96 -29.18 0.70
CA THR A 130 14.68 -28.04 0.08
C THR A 130 14.78 -26.84 1.01
N ILE A 131 13.74 -26.60 1.81
CA ILE A 131 13.72 -25.55 2.83
C ILE A 131 14.75 -25.86 3.93
N LEU A 132 14.78 -27.09 4.44
CA LEU A 132 15.74 -27.52 5.46
C LEU A 132 17.19 -27.42 4.96
N ASP A 133 17.46 -27.90 3.75
CA ASP A 133 18.80 -27.91 3.16
C ASP A 133 19.37 -26.50 2.99
N ASN A 134 18.50 -25.49 2.83
CA ASN A 134 18.88 -24.09 2.60
C ASN A 134 18.46 -23.15 3.74
N TYR A 135 18.14 -23.71 4.91
CA TYR A 135 17.43 -23.00 5.98
C TYR A 135 18.11 -21.70 6.40
N GLU A 136 19.43 -21.70 6.59
CA GLU A 136 20.14 -20.49 7.03
C GLU A 136 20.02 -19.32 6.05
N VAL A 137 20.09 -19.60 4.75
CA VAL A 137 20.00 -18.59 3.70
C VAL A 137 18.57 -18.09 3.62
N LEU A 138 17.59 -18.99 3.56
CA LEU A 138 16.18 -18.65 3.49
C LEU A 138 15.71 -17.87 4.72
N TYR A 139 16.19 -18.22 5.91
CA TYR A 139 15.88 -17.49 7.14
C TYR A 139 16.45 -16.07 7.11
N LYS A 140 17.69 -15.87 6.64
CA LYS A 140 18.25 -14.52 6.46
C LYS A 140 17.43 -13.69 5.48
N VAL A 141 17.04 -14.28 4.35
CA VAL A 141 16.18 -13.62 3.35
C VAL A 141 14.84 -13.25 3.98
N TYR A 142 14.16 -14.18 4.65
CA TYR A 142 12.91 -13.95 5.38
C TYR A 142 13.01 -12.74 6.32
N ARG A 143 14.09 -12.65 7.11
CA ARG A 143 14.31 -11.52 8.03
C ARG A 143 14.49 -10.19 7.30
N VAL A 144 15.20 -10.19 6.17
CA VAL A 144 15.41 -8.97 5.36
C VAL A 144 14.11 -8.53 4.69
N VAL A 145 13.38 -9.44 4.03
CA VAL A 145 12.12 -9.07 3.36
C VAL A 145 11.04 -8.69 4.35
N GLY A 146 10.98 -9.34 5.52
CA GLY A 146 10.10 -8.96 6.62
C GLY A 146 10.44 -7.57 7.17
N PHE A 147 11.73 -7.24 7.32
CA PHE A 147 12.15 -5.89 7.71
C PHE A 147 11.69 -4.84 6.69
N ILE A 148 11.90 -5.08 5.38
CA ILE A 148 11.47 -4.18 4.31
C ILE A 148 9.95 -3.96 4.34
N MET A 149 9.17 -5.02 4.58
CA MET A 149 7.71 -4.91 4.74
C MET A 149 7.33 -3.96 5.88
N TYR A 150 7.98 -4.07 7.06
CA TYR A 150 7.66 -3.21 8.21
C TYR A 150 8.09 -1.75 8.01
N VAL A 151 9.10 -1.48 7.18
CA VAL A 151 9.52 -0.10 6.86
C VAL A 151 8.38 0.72 6.25
N ASN A 152 7.42 0.10 5.55
CA ASN A 152 6.23 0.78 5.03
C ASN A 152 5.53 1.67 6.07
N SER A 153 5.35 1.17 7.29
CA SER A 153 4.67 1.91 8.36
C SER A 153 5.41 3.20 8.73
N SER A 154 6.74 3.16 8.70
CA SER A 154 7.61 4.30 8.99
C SER A 154 7.61 5.33 7.86
N LEU A 155 7.39 4.92 6.61
CA LEU A 155 7.37 5.82 5.46
C LEU A 155 6.15 6.75 5.43
N ASN A 156 5.06 6.37 6.11
CA ASN A 156 3.82 7.14 6.14
C ASN A 156 4.03 8.61 6.61
N PRO A 157 4.62 8.88 7.80
CA PRO A 157 4.99 10.24 8.22
C PRO A 157 5.88 10.99 7.21
N PHE A 158 6.80 10.31 6.53
CA PHE A 158 7.65 10.95 5.52
C PHE A 158 6.82 11.40 4.32
N PHE A 159 5.89 10.57 3.83
CA PHE A 159 5.02 10.98 2.72
C PHE A 159 4.11 12.13 3.10
N TYR A 160 3.50 12.10 4.29
CA TYR A 160 2.66 13.21 4.74
C TYR A 160 3.46 14.49 5.00
N GLY A 161 4.67 14.37 5.55
CA GLY A 161 5.58 15.49 5.85
C GLY A 161 6.22 16.10 4.60
N PHE A 162 6.89 15.30 3.78
CA PHE A 162 7.59 15.77 2.58
C PHE A 162 6.65 16.30 1.50
N GLN A 163 5.42 15.79 1.38
CA GLN A 163 4.52 16.26 0.34
C GLN A 163 4.03 17.70 0.58
N SER A 164 4.07 18.22 1.81
CA SER A 164 3.85 19.66 2.06
C SER A 164 4.78 20.51 1.18
N SER A 165 6.08 20.20 1.22
CA SER A 165 7.13 20.91 0.47
C SER A 165 7.08 20.70 -1.05
N ILE A 166 6.81 19.47 -1.50
CA ILE A 166 6.77 19.15 -2.95
C ILE A 166 5.50 19.69 -3.60
N THR A 167 4.37 19.68 -2.87
CA THR A 167 3.12 20.24 -3.37
C THR A 167 3.20 21.74 -3.53
N GLU A 168 3.84 22.46 -2.60
CA GLU A 168 4.08 23.91 -2.75
C GLU A 168 4.92 24.26 -3.99
N ARG A 169 5.85 23.38 -4.38
CA ARG A 169 6.63 23.53 -5.61
C ARG A 169 5.79 23.24 -6.86
N THR A 170 5.13 22.09 -6.92
CA THR A 170 4.32 21.71 -8.09
C THR A 170 3.11 22.64 -8.31
N SER A 171 2.52 23.17 -7.23
CA SER A 171 1.48 24.22 -7.33
C SER A 171 2.00 25.52 -7.94
N ARG A 172 3.23 25.92 -7.60
CA ARG A 172 3.87 27.10 -8.17
C ARG A 172 4.15 26.91 -9.65
N ASP A 173 4.70 25.75 -10.03
CA ASP A 173 5.02 25.45 -11.43
C ASP A 173 3.76 25.42 -12.31
N PHE A 174 2.69 24.77 -11.84
CA PHE A 174 1.43 24.73 -12.59
C PHE A 174 0.74 26.11 -12.67
N SER A 175 0.90 26.96 -11.64
CA SER A 175 0.44 28.35 -11.68
C SER A 175 1.21 29.18 -12.70
N LEU A 176 2.51 28.95 -12.84
CA LEU A 176 3.37 29.64 -13.82
C LEU A 176 3.01 29.23 -15.25
N GLU A 177 2.78 27.94 -15.50
CA GLU A 177 2.32 27.46 -16.81
C GLU A 177 0.95 28.04 -17.20
N ASP A 178 0.00 28.10 -16.26
CA ASP A 178 -1.32 28.71 -16.47
C ASP A 178 -1.24 30.22 -16.76
N GLN A 179 -0.26 30.93 -16.19
CA GLN A 179 -0.02 32.35 -16.46
C GLN A 179 0.63 32.56 -17.84
N LEU A 180 1.61 31.72 -18.18
CA LEU A 180 2.26 31.72 -19.49
C LEU A 180 1.26 31.43 -20.62
N GLN A 181 0.39 30.44 -20.46
CA GLN A 181 -0.66 30.16 -21.45
C GLN A 181 -1.63 31.34 -21.65
N ARG A 182 -1.95 32.10 -20.60
CA ARG A 182 -2.80 33.30 -20.72
C ARG A 182 -2.10 34.45 -21.44
N GLN A 183 -0.80 34.62 -21.25
CA GLN A 183 -0.04 35.66 -21.94
C GLN A 183 0.17 35.35 -23.42
N ILE A 184 0.28 34.08 -23.81
CA ILE A 184 0.44 33.69 -25.22
C ILE A 184 -0.89 33.79 -26.00
N SER A 185 -2.04 33.80 -25.31
CA SER A 185 -3.38 33.88 -25.92
C SER A 185 -3.93 35.30 -26.11
N LEU A 186 -3.14 36.34 -25.80
CA LEU A 186 -3.46 37.77 -25.97
C LEU A 186 -2.55 38.38 -27.04
#